data_AF-A0A1Z8A7L3-F1
#
_entry.id   AF-A0A1Z8A7L3-F1
#
_cell.length_a   1.000
_cell.length_b   1.000
_cell.length_c   1.000
_cell.angle_alpha   90.00
_cell.angle_beta   90.00
_cell.angle_gamma   90.00
#
_symmetry.space_group_name_H-M   'P 1'
#
loop_
_entity.id
_entity.type
_entity.pdbx_description
1 polymer ?
#
loop_
_entity_poly.entity_id
_entity_poly.type
_entity_poly.pdbx_seq_one_letter_code
_entity_poly.pdbx_strand_id
1 'polypeptide(L)'
;MVAEQQASSGKGLLVQFTKGMVDTLGIYFDKYASEGVINLESNQMGLWLINPRNSSRQFLGKATLVGRNTIRVPGHVHRQSECGEKAVAKG
;
A
#
# COMPACT_ATOMS: atom_id res chain seq x y z
N MET A 1 35.44 -15.23 -14.21
CA MET A 1 34.89 -14.64 -12.99
C MET A 1 33.38 -14.52 -13.19
N VAL A 2 32.58 -15.40 -12.59
CA VAL A 2 31.12 -15.37 -12.71
C VAL A 2 30.58 -14.68 -11.46
N ALA A 3 29.82 -13.60 -11.64
CA ALA A 3 29.23 -12.84 -10.54
C ALA A 3 28.00 -13.59 -10.03
N GLU A 4 28.09 -14.05 -8.80
CA GLU A 4 26.99 -14.67 -8.05
C GLU A 4 25.94 -13.60 -7.75
N GLN A 5 24.82 -13.64 -8.47
CA GLN A 5 23.65 -12.83 -8.17
C GLN A 5 23.04 -13.34 -6.87
N GLN A 6 23.37 -12.67 -5.76
CA GLN A 6 22.72 -12.88 -4.47
C GLN A 6 21.23 -12.56 -4.60
N ALA A 7 20.41 -13.61 -4.65
CA ALA A 7 18.98 -13.52 -4.47
C ALA A 7 18.71 -13.04 -3.04
N SER A 8 18.57 -11.71 -2.87
CA SER A 8 18.03 -11.12 -1.65
C SER A 8 16.62 -11.66 -1.48
N SER A 9 16.46 -12.65 -0.61
CA SER A 9 15.16 -13.11 -0.13
C SER A 9 14.48 -11.94 0.57
N GLY A 10 13.79 -11.12 -0.23
CA GLY A 10 13.20 -9.87 0.19
C GLY A 10 12.14 -10.15 1.25
N LYS A 11 12.50 -9.94 2.51
CA LYS A 11 11.53 -9.78 3.59
C LYS A 11 10.75 -8.49 3.30
N GLY A 12 9.65 -8.62 2.55
CA GLY A 12 8.73 -7.53 2.32
C GLY A 12 8.25 -6.98 3.66
N LEU A 13 8.45 -5.68 3.86
CA LEU A 13 7.96 -4.97 5.03
C LEU A 13 6.48 -4.66 4.83
N LEU A 14 5.64 -5.01 5.81
CA LEU A 14 4.22 -4.70 5.77
C LEU A 14 3.96 -3.39 6.50
N VAL A 15 3.25 -2.50 5.82
CA VAL A 15 2.81 -1.21 6.36
C VAL A 15 1.31 -1.26 6.54
N GLN A 16 0.83 -0.89 7.73
CA GLN A 16 -0.62 -0.82 8.03
C GLN A 16 -1.09 0.63 8.05
N PHE A 17 -2.24 0.87 7.44
CA PHE A 17 -2.93 2.16 7.49
C PHE A 17 -4.24 2.04 8.26
N THR A 18 -4.54 3.05 9.08
CA THR A 18 -5.87 3.21 9.66
C THR A 18 -6.82 3.79 8.63
N LYS A 19 -8.13 3.63 8.85
CA LYS A 19 -9.15 4.21 7.96
C LYS A 19 -8.98 5.72 7.78
N GLY A 20 -8.73 6.45 8.88
CA GLY A 20 -8.48 7.90 8.82
C GLY A 20 -7.26 8.31 8.00
N MET A 21 -6.20 7.49 7.94
CA MET A 21 -5.07 7.74 7.03
C MET A 21 -5.48 7.61 5.58
N VAL A 22 -6.23 6.56 5.24
CA VAL A 22 -6.74 6.35 3.87
C VAL A 22 -7.69 7.47 3.46
N ASP A 23 -8.56 7.92 4.36
CA ASP A 23 -9.48 9.03 4.09
C ASP A 23 -8.72 10.34 3.87
N THR A 24 -7.69 10.59 4.68
CA THR A 24 -6.79 11.74 4.50
C THR A 24 -6.06 11.67 3.17
N LEU A 25 -5.54 10.51 2.80
CA LEU A 25 -4.92 10.30 1.49
C LEU A 25 -5.91 10.60 0.36
N GLY A 26 -7.16 10.12 0.44
CA GLY A 26 -8.19 10.40 -0.56
C GLY A 26 -8.48 11.88 -0.72
N ILE A 27 -8.61 12.63 0.38
CA ILE A 27 -8.89 14.08 0.36
C ILE A 27 -7.76 14.86 -0.32
N TYR A 28 -6.51 14.48 -0.05
CA TYR A 28 -5.33 15.22 -0.49
C TYR A 28 -4.65 14.62 -1.71
N PHE A 29 -5.19 13.53 -2.29
CA PHE A 29 -4.47 12.73 -3.26
C PHE A 29 -4.00 13.57 -4.45
N ASP A 30 -4.95 14.18 -5.16
CA ASP A 30 -4.70 14.94 -6.39
C ASP A 30 -3.82 16.17 -6.16
N LYS A 31 -3.81 16.70 -4.94
CA LYS A 31 -2.99 17.88 -4.58
C LYS A 31 -1.52 17.53 -4.40
N TYR A 32 -1.23 16.33 -3.89
CA TYR A 32 0.12 15.87 -3.57
C TYR A 32 0.66 14.88 -4.60
N ALA A 33 -0.19 14.32 -5.45
CA ALA A 33 0.19 13.40 -6.51
C ALA A 33 1.01 14.12 -7.59
N SER A 34 2.10 13.49 -7.98
CA SER A 34 2.85 13.80 -9.20
C SER A 34 2.76 12.59 -10.10
N GLU A 35 2.24 12.77 -11.32
CA GLU A 35 2.05 11.68 -12.28
C GLU A 35 1.22 10.50 -11.71
N GLY A 36 0.22 10.83 -10.89
CA GLY A 36 -0.66 9.84 -10.26
C GLY A 36 -0.01 9.09 -9.08
N VAL A 37 1.15 9.53 -8.60
CA VAL A 37 1.88 8.88 -7.50
C VAL A 37 2.13 9.87 -6.37
N ILE A 38 1.96 9.42 -5.12
CA ILE A 38 2.28 10.19 -3.91
C ILE A 38 3.52 9.61 -3.26
N ASN A 39 4.45 10.50 -2.93
CA ASN A 39 5.63 10.16 -2.15
C ASN A 39 5.36 10.42 -0.65
N LEU A 40 5.65 9.41 0.16
CA LEU A 40 5.53 9.48 1.62
C LEU A 40 6.93 9.40 2.25
N GLU A 41 7.23 10.32 3.16
CA GLU A 41 8.39 10.20 4.03
C GLU A 41 8.00 9.43 5.29
N SER A 42 8.83 8.46 5.70
CA SER A 42 8.69 7.75 6.96
C SER A 42 9.87 8.07 7.87
N ASN A 43 9.59 8.54 9.09
CA ASN A 43 10.58 8.77 10.13
C ASN A 43 10.07 8.32 11.51
N GLN A 44 10.85 8.51 12.57
CA GLN A 44 10.48 8.08 13.94
C GLN A 44 9.19 8.73 14.47
N MET A 45 8.78 9.87 13.90
CA MET A 45 7.56 10.57 14.31
C MET A 45 6.32 10.07 13.56
N GLY A 46 6.48 9.44 12.38
CA GLY A 46 5.40 8.87 11.60
C GLY A 46 5.58 9.04 10.09
N LEU A 47 4.46 9.06 9.38
CA LEU A 47 4.36 9.26 7.95
C LEU A 47 3.95 10.69 7.60
N TRP A 48 4.56 11.18 6.54
CA TRP A 48 4.41 12.56 6.09
C TRP A 48 4.18 12.60 4.58
N LEU A 49 3.13 13.34 4.18
CA LEU A 49 2.87 13.71 2.80
C LEU A 49 3.81 14.83 2.39
N ILE A 50 4.65 14.57 1.38
CA ILE A 50 5.59 15.56 0.85
C ILE A 50 4.88 16.39 -0.22
N ASN A 51 4.76 17.70 -0.01
CA ASN A 51 4.21 18.58 -1.03
C ASN A 51 5.26 18.82 -2.14
N PRO A 52 5.00 18.42 -3.39
CA PRO A 52 5.97 18.57 -4.47
C PRO A 52 6.20 20.03 -4.88
N ARG A 53 5.30 20.96 -4.51
CA ARG A 53 5.35 22.36 -4.95
C ARG A 53 6.11 23.30 -4.03
N ASN A 54 6.18 23.02 -2.73
CA ASN A 54 6.67 23.98 -1.74
C ASN A 54 7.46 23.37 -0.59
N SER A 55 7.95 22.13 -0.76
CA SER A 55 8.75 21.39 0.25
C SER A 55 8.09 21.24 1.62
N SER A 56 6.81 21.60 1.76
CA SER A 56 6.06 21.46 3.01
C SER A 56 5.65 20.01 3.22
N ARG A 57 5.42 19.65 4.48
CA ARG A 57 5.06 18.28 4.86
C ARG A 57 3.75 18.30 5.64
N GLN A 58 2.83 17.40 5.31
CA GLN A 58 1.61 17.22 6.07
C GLN A 58 1.66 15.88 6.80
N PHE A 59 1.44 15.91 8.11
CA PHE A 59 1.41 14.69 8.92
C PHE A 59 0.23 13.82 8.52
N LEU A 60 0.50 12.56 8.16
CA LEU A 60 -0.51 11.57 7.78
C LEU A 60 -0.91 10.68 8.95
N GLY A 61 0.05 10.35 9.82
CA GLY A 61 -0.18 9.49 10.98
C GLY A 61 1.04 8.64 11.31
N LYS A 62 1.00 7.92 12.44
CA LYS A 62 2.02 6.92 12.79
C LYS A 62 1.72 5.61 12.07
N ALA A 63 2.61 5.16 11.18
CA ALA A 63 2.50 3.81 10.62
C ALA A 63 3.31 2.82 11.45
N THR A 64 2.70 1.68 11.72
CA THR A 64 3.38 0.55 12.35
C THR A 64 3.97 -0.34 11.26
N LEU A 65 5.26 -0.59 11.36
CA LEU A 65 5.93 -1.61 10.57
C LEU A 65 5.61 -2.96 11.18
N VAL A 66 4.92 -3.82 10.42
CA VAL A 66 4.60 -5.16 10.87
C VAL A 66 5.58 -6.13 10.24
N GLY A 67 6.46 -6.71 11.06
CA GLY A 67 7.22 -7.88 10.66
C GLY A 67 6.25 -9.02 10.34
N ARG A 68 6.51 -9.81 9.29
CA ARG A 68 5.66 -10.88 8.74
C ARG A 68 5.09 -11.93 9.73
N ASN A 69 5.44 -11.87 11.02
CA ASN A 69 5.10 -12.89 12.02
C ASN A 69 3.86 -12.58 12.90
N THR A 70 3.13 -11.47 12.68
CA THR A 70 1.97 -11.11 13.54
C THR A 70 0.64 -10.94 12.81
N ILE A 71 0.53 -11.34 11.54
CA ILE A 71 -0.76 -11.32 10.85
C ILE A 71 -1.60 -12.54 11.30
N ARG A 72 -2.26 -12.43 12.44
CA ARG A 72 -3.52 -13.13 12.67
C ARG A 72 -4.64 -12.20 12.23
N VAL A 73 -4.96 -12.22 10.94
CA VAL A 73 -6.24 -11.69 10.48
C VAL A 73 -7.33 -12.66 10.98
N PRO A 74 -8.22 -12.27 11.91
CA PRO A 74 -9.41 -13.07 12.17
C PRO A 74 -10.21 -13.17 10.85
N GLY A 75 -10.64 -14.39 10.54
CA GLY A 75 -10.93 -14.84 9.20
C GLY A 75 -11.92 -13.97 8.41
N HIS A 76 -11.49 -13.58 7.21
CA HIS A 76 -12.40 -13.40 6.09
C HIS A 76 -12.16 -14.54 5.11
N VAL A 77 -13.04 -15.54 5.17
CA VAL A 77 -13.19 -16.59 4.16
C VAL A 77 -13.63 -15.92 2.86
N HIS A 78 -12.70 -15.66 1.95
CA HIS A 78 -13.07 -15.44 0.55
C HIS A 78 -13.32 -16.82 -0.06
N ARG A 79 -14.59 -17.25 -0.02
CA ARG A 79 -15.05 -18.41 -0.79
C ARG A 79 -14.89 -18.07 -2.27
N GLN A 80 -14.03 -18.80 -2.96
CA GLN A 80 -13.94 -18.77 -4.42
C GLN A 80 -15.33 -19.07 -5.00
N SER A 81 -15.75 -18.29 -5.98
CA SER A 81 -16.82 -18.65 -6.89
C SER A 81 -16.30 -18.39 -8.29
N GLU A 82 -15.59 -19.38 -8.82
CA GLU A 82 -15.55 -19.60 -10.26
C GLU A 82 -16.99 -19.92 -10.68
N CYS A 83 -17.64 -18.99 -11.36
CA CYS A 83 -18.89 -19.27 -12.06
C CYS A 83 -18.65 -19.02 -13.53
N GLY A 84 -18.61 -20.12 -14.27
CA GLY A 84 -18.17 -20.21 -15.64
C GLY A 84 -19.07 -19.49 -16.63
N GLU A 85 -18.41 -19.08 -17.71
CA GLU A 85 -18.94 -18.70 -19.00
C GLU A 85 -20.10 -19.61 -19.45
N LYS A 86 -21.30 -19.03 -19.61
CA LYS A 86 -22.37 -19.64 -20.39
C LYS A 86 -22.52 -18.90 -21.70
N ALA A 87 -22.05 -19.53 -22.77
CA ALA A 87 -22.44 -19.26 -24.14
C ALA A 87 -23.97 -19.29 -24.27
N VAL A 88 -24.55 -18.23 -24.82
CA VAL A 88 -25.95 -18.22 -25.28
C VAL A 88 -25.96 -18.49 -26.79
N ALA A 89 -26.54 -19.63 -27.13
CA ALA A 89 -26.82 -20.05 -28.50
C ALA A 89 -28.10 -19.39 -29.04
N LYS A 90 -27.98 -18.87 -30.26
CA LYS A 90 -28.95 -18.72 -31.36
C LYS A 90 -30.42 -18.36 -31.07
N GLY A 91 -30.82 -17.22 -31.63
CA GLY A 91 -32.15 -17.03 -32.25
C GLY A 91 -32.04 -17.18 -33.76
#